data_AF-A0A449G622-F1
#
_entry.id   AF-A0A449G622-F1
#
_cell.length_a   1.000
_cell.length_b   1.000
_cell.length_c   1.000
_cell.angle_alpha   90.00
_cell.angle_beta   90.00
_cell.angle_gamma   90.00
#
_symmetry.space_group_name_H-M   'P 1'
#
loop_
_entity.id
_entity.type
_entity.pdbx_description
1 polymer ?
#
loop_
_entity_poly.entity_id
_entity_poly.type
_entity_poly.pdbx_seq_one_letter_code
_entity_poly.pdbx_strand_id
1 'polypeptide(L)'
;MSTTFDPFDLEIIGEHLTAVADEMFVTTTRTAQSAMIYEVLDFSVGITDSDGRLVDQGNGLTILLRIFGERVRGALAQFPADTLVDGDIIMTNDPYGPGGSHLNDMTLVMPVFVDGQIVAFTCNQAHWADVGGKDPGSVFGRRRRHLPRRATGAVREDLQSRHTR
;
A
#
# COMPACT_ATOMS: atom_id res chain seq x y z
N MET A 1 0.66 -31.41 5.70
CA MET A 1 1.95 -31.70 6.37
C MET A 1 2.16 -30.59 7.39
N SER A 2 2.37 -30.92 8.67
CA SER A 2 2.75 -29.91 9.67
C SER A 2 4.25 -29.69 9.51
N THR A 3 4.63 -28.55 8.94
CA THR A 3 6.03 -28.14 8.88
C THR A 3 6.42 -27.68 10.27
N THR A 4 7.30 -28.41 10.94
CA THR A 4 7.87 -27.99 12.23
C THR A 4 8.90 -26.90 11.94
N PHE A 5 8.54 -25.65 12.21
CA PHE A 5 9.48 -24.52 12.12
C PHE A 5 10.36 -24.48 13.39
N ASP A 6 11.65 -24.18 13.22
CA ASP A 6 12.52 -23.88 14.36
C ASP A 6 12.02 -22.57 15.02
N PRO A 7 11.68 -22.57 16.32
CA PRO A 7 11.26 -21.36 17.01
C PRO A 7 12.28 -20.21 16.94
N PHE A 8 13.58 -20.52 16.82
CA PHE A 8 14.60 -19.47 16.67
C PHE A 8 14.53 -18.81 15.29
N ASP A 9 14.37 -19.60 14.23
CA ASP A 9 14.21 -19.07 12.87
C ASP A 9 12.92 -18.23 12.76
N LEU A 10 11.84 -18.69 13.38
CA LEU A 10 10.56 -17.95 13.39
C LEU A 10 10.71 -16.57 14.04
N GLU A 11 11.39 -16.50 15.19
CA GLU A 11 11.62 -15.25 15.90
C GLU A 11 12.51 -14.30 15.08
N ILE A 12 13.61 -14.82 14.53
CA ILE A 12 14.54 -14.03 13.70
C ILE A 12 13.82 -13.46 12.48
N ILE A 13 13.06 -14.28 11.76
CA ILE A 13 12.30 -13.84 10.58
C ILE A 13 11.22 -12.83 10.97
N GLY A 14 10.52 -13.07 12.08
CA GLY A 14 9.53 -12.14 12.62
C GLY A 14 10.11 -10.77 12.89
N GLU A 15 11.21 -10.70 13.64
CA GLU A 15 11.88 -9.43 13.97
C GLU A 15 12.45 -8.72 12.73
N HIS A 16 12.93 -9.47 11.73
CA HIS A 16 13.35 -8.89 10.47
C HIS A 16 12.18 -8.25 9.70
N LEU A 17 11.00 -8.84 9.71
CA LEU A 17 9.81 -8.25 9.08
C LEU A 17 9.38 -6.97 9.80
N THR A 18 9.40 -6.97 11.14
CA THR A 18 9.20 -5.77 11.97
C THR A 18 10.17 -4.66 11.60
N ALA A 19 11.46 -4.98 11.53
CA ALA A 19 12.49 -4.00 11.16
C ALA A 19 12.27 -3.43 9.75
N VAL A 20 11.85 -4.25 8.79
CA VAL A 20 11.52 -3.79 7.42
C VAL A 20 10.32 -2.84 7.43
N ALA A 21 9.26 -3.17 8.18
CA ALA A 21 8.08 -2.32 8.26
C ALA A 21 8.39 -0.96 8.92
N ASP A 22 9.24 -0.95 9.95
CA ASP A 22 9.75 0.27 10.58
C ASP A 22 10.63 1.09 9.63
N GLU A 23 11.51 0.44 8.87
CA GLU A 23 12.33 1.12 7.87
C GLU A 23 11.49 1.72 6.74
N MET A 24 10.44 1.02 6.29
CA MET A 24 9.45 1.54 5.34
C MET A 24 8.77 2.80 5.89
N PHE A 25 8.40 2.80 7.18
CA PHE A 25 7.77 3.94 7.82
C PHE A 25 8.70 5.14 7.93
N VAL A 26 9.92 4.93 8.43
CA VAL A 26 10.93 5.98 8.59
C VAL A 26 11.33 6.55 7.23
N THR A 27 11.55 5.69 6.23
CA THR A 27 11.89 6.11 4.87
C THR A 27 10.78 6.96 4.27
N THR A 28 9.52 6.53 4.39
CA THR A 28 8.36 7.30 3.89
C THR A 28 8.28 8.66 4.57
N THR A 29 8.40 8.70 5.91
CA THR A 29 8.36 9.95 6.69
C THR A 29 9.46 10.93 6.25
N ARG A 30 10.70 10.45 6.10
CA ARG A 30 11.88 11.30 5.83
C ARG A 30 11.97 11.79 4.38
N THR A 31 11.34 11.10 3.45
CA THR A 31 11.37 11.43 2.02
C THR A 31 10.13 12.18 1.55
N ALA A 32 9.10 12.28 2.40
CA ALA A 32 7.87 12.97 2.06
C ALA A 32 8.06 14.49 1.95
N GLN A 33 7.40 15.08 0.95
CA GLN A 33 7.29 16.53 0.78
C GLN A 33 5.96 17.10 1.31
N SER A 34 5.10 16.27 1.89
CA SER A 34 3.80 16.64 2.43
C SER A 34 3.84 16.70 3.96
N ALA A 35 3.42 17.82 4.55
CA ALA A 35 3.31 17.99 6.00
C ALA A 35 2.34 16.98 6.63
N MET A 36 1.34 16.52 5.88
CA MET A 36 0.44 15.46 6.33
C MET A 36 1.19 14.15 6.58
N ILE A 37 2.30 13.92 5.88
CA ILE A 37 3.08 12.69 5.98
C ILE A 37 4.27 12.86 6.93
N TYR A 38 5.09 13.90 6.78
CA TYR A 38 6.31 14.01 7.60
C TYR A 38 6.07 14.55 9.03
N GLU A 39 4.98 15.30 9.26
CA GLU A 39 4.70 15.93 10.57
C GLU A 39 3.47 15.32 11.24
N VAL A 40 2.37 15.16 10.49
CA VAL A 40 1.12 14.58 11.02
C VAL A 40 1.14 13.06 11.05
N LEU A 41 1.96 12.42 10.21
CA LEU A 41 2.06 10.97 10.07
C LEU A 41 0.73 10.30 9.64
N ASP A 42 -0.04 10.98 8.78
CA ASP A 42 -1.29 10.48 8.18
C ASP A 42 -1.00 9.53 7.01
N PHE A 43 -0.37 8.41 7.33
CA PHE A 43 -0.12 7.31 6.43
C PHE A 43 0.08 6.01 7.21
N SER A 44 0.18 4.90 6.49
CA SER A 44 0.70 3.66 7.03
C SER A 44 1.39 2.85 5.95
N VAL A 45 2.18 1.89 6.37
CA VAL A 45 2.92 0.97 5.51
C VAL A 45 2.80 -0.44 6.07
N GLY A 46 2.85 -1.47 5.24
CA GLY A 46 2.74 -2.84 5.75
C GLY A 46 3.10 -3.90 4.75
N ILE A 47 3.20 -5.12 5.26
CA ILE A 47 3.59 -6.33 4.55
C ILE A 47 2.48 -7.36 4.71
N THR A 48 2.09 -8.00 3.61
CA THR A 48 1.14 -9.12 3.64
C THR A 48 1.77 -10.38 3.08
N ASP A 49 1.20 -11.53 3.42
CA ASP A 49 1.48 -12.78 2.70
C ASP A 49 0.95 -12.71 1.26
N SER A 50 1.22 -13.75 0.46
CA SER A 50 0.78 -13.86 -0.92
C SER A 50 -0.75 -13.92 -1.12
N ASP A 51 -1.51 -14.19 -0.05
CA ASP A 51 -2.99 -14.21 -0.05
C ASP A 51 -3.59 -12.88 0.48
N GLY A 52 -2.76 -11.92 0.86
CA GLY A 52 -3.21 -10.65 1.44
C GLY A 52 -3.61 -10.74 2.90
N ARG A 53 -3.07 -11.66 3.70
CA ARG A 53 -3.16 -11.59 5.16
C ARG A 53 -2.05 -10.68 5.67
N LEU A 54 -2.41 -9.72 6.52
CA LEU A 54 -1.44 -8.83 7.12
C LEU A 54 -0.44 -9.65 7.95
N VAL A 55 0.84 -9.51 7.64
CA VAL A 55 1.94 -10.14 8.37
C VAL A 55 2.47 -9.16 9.39
N ASP A 56 2.77 -7.95 8.93
CA ASP A 56 3.25 -6.88 9.79
C ASP A 56 2.95 -5.49 9.22
N GLN A 57 2.98 -4.47 10.08
CA GLN A 57 2.61 -3.10 9.76
C GLN A 57 3.49 -2.13 10.54
N GLY A 58 4.08 -1.18 9.83
CA GLY A 58 4.84 -0.09 10.45
C GLY A 58 3.91 0.82 11.25
N ASN A 59 4.49 1.65 12.11
CA ASN A 59 3.74 2.64 12.89
C ASN A 59 2.78 3.44 12.00
N GLY A 60 1.61 3.84 12.52
CA GLY A 60 0.60 4.52 11.71
C GLY A 60 -0.71 4.68 12.44
N LEU A 61 -1.66 5.34 11.78
CA LEU A 61 -2.97 5.56 12.37
C LEU A 61 -3.69 4.23 12.62
N THR A 62 -4.20 4.03 13.84
CA THR A 62 -4.92 2.82 14.25
C THR A 62 -6.10 2.47 13.34
N ILE A 63 -6.73 3.50 12.73
CA ILE A 63 -7.83 3.32 11.78
C ILE A 63 -7.40 2.56 10.50
N LEU A 64 -6.11 2.52 10.20
CA LEU A 64 -5.54 1.90 9.00
C LEU A 64 -5.11 0.44 9.21
N LEU A 65 -5.28 -0.16 10.40
CA LEU A 65 -4.74 -1.49 10.72
C LEU A 65 -5.27 -2.65 9.84
N ARG A 66 -6.42 -2.49 9.18
CA ARG A 66 -7.05 -3.56 8.40
C ARG A 66 -6.97 -3.35 6.88
N ILE A 67 -6.50 -2.19 6.44
CA ILE A 67 -6.65 -1.78 5.03
C ILE A 67 -5.83 -2.68 4.10
N PHE A 68 -4.59 -3.04 4.47
CA PHE A 68 -3.66 -3.62 3.50
C PHE A 68 -4.09 -4.99 3.02
N GLY A 69 -4.57 -5.85 3.92
CA GLY A 69 -5.08 -7.14 3.51
C GLY A 69 -6.31 -7.02 2.59
N GLU A 70 -7.19 -6.05 2.85
CA GLU A 70 -8.33 -5.79 1.96
C GLU A 70 -7.89 -5.20 0.62
N ARG A 71 -6.93 -4.27 0.62
CA ARG A 71 -6.37 -3.65 -0.60
C ARG A 71 -5.67 -4.68 -1.48
N VAL A 72 -4.88 -5.59 -0.90
CA VAL A 72 -4.22 -6.68 -1.63
C VAL A 72 -5.24 -7.64 -2.21
N ARG A 73 -6.22 -8.11 -1.43
CA ARG A 73 -7.30 -8.97 -1.96
C ARG A 73 -8.11 -8.28 -3.07
N GLY A 74 -8.38 -6.99 -2.92
CA GLY A 74 -9.05 -6.17 -3.94
C GLY A 74 -8.20 -6.02 -5.21
N ALA A 75 -6.88 -5.87 -5.05
CA ALA A 75 -5.92 -5.84 -6.16
C ALA A 75 -5.88 -7.18 -6.89
N LEU A 76 -5.77 -8.30 -6.17
CA LEU A 76 -5.78 -9.66 -6.71
C LEU A 76 -7.09 -10.02 -7.43
N ALA A 77 -8.22 -9.49 -6.97
CA ALA A 77 -9.51 -9.66 -7.64
C ALA A 77 -9.57 -8.97 -9.01
N GLN A 78 -8.78 -7.92 -9.23
CA GLN A 78 -8.73 -7.17 -10.50
C GLN A 78 -7.55 -7.57 -11.38
N PHE A 79 -6.41 -7.87 -10.75
CA PHE A 79 -5.18 -8.30 -11.37
C PHE A 79 -4.76 -9.63 -10.72
N PRO A 80 -5.22 -10.78 -11.26
CA PRO A 80 -4.87 -12.09 -10.72
C PRO A 80 -3.35 -12.28 -10.61
N ALA A 81 -2.89 -13.01 -9.59
CA ALA A 81 -1.48 -13.13 -9.23
C ALA A 81 -0.58 -13.61 -10.39
N ASP A 82 -1.08 -14.51 -11.23
CA ASP A 82 -0.40 -15.06 -12.41
C ASP A 82 -0.22 -14.03 -13.55
N THR A 83 -0.92 -12.90 -13.48
CA THR A 83 -0.78 -11.79 -14.45
C THR A 83 0.24 -10.74 -14.01
N LEU A 84 0.66 -10.76 -12.75
CA LEU A 84 1.62 -9.82 -12.18
C LEU A 84 3.04 -10.26 -12.51
N VAL A 85 3.92 -9.28 -12.70
CA VAL A 85 5.35 -9.49 -12.94
C VAL A 85 6.16 -8.62 -11.99
N ASP A 86 7.42 -8.98 -11.82
CA ASP A 86 8.33 -8.22 -10.94
C ASP A 86 8.45 -6.75 -11.38
N GLY A 87 8.46 -5.87 -10.38
CA GLY A 87 8.41 -4.42 -10.55
C GLY A 87 7.02 -3.83 -10.83
N ASP A 88 5.95 -4.62 -10.85
CA ASP A 88 4.59 -4.05 -10.90
C ASP A 88 4.25 -3.25 -9.64
N ILE A 89 3.45 -2.19 -9.81
CA ILE A 89 2.87 -1.38 -8.73
C ILE A 89 1.41 -1.17 -9.07
N ILE A 90 0.53 -1.53 -8.13
CA ILE A 90 -0.91 -1.33 -8.23
C ILE A 90 -1.29 -0.12 -7.37
N MET A 91 -2.02 0.83 -7.94
CA MET A 91 -2.41 2.08 -7.30
C MET A 91 -3.93 2.20 -7.23
N THR A 92 -4.48 2.51 -6.06
CA THR A 92 -5.93 2.69 -5.86
C THR A 92 -6.24 3.70 -4.77
N ASN A 93 -7.32 4.46 -4.93
CA ASN A 93 -7.94 5.25 -3.86
C ASN A 93 -9.44 5.05 -3.83
N ASP A 94 -9.93 3.90 -4.31
CA ASP A 94 -11.35 3.62 -4.35
C ASP A 94 -11.93 3.58 -2.93
N PRO A 95 -12.80 4.53 -2.55
CA PRO A 95 -13.37 4.58 -1.20
C PRO A 95 -14.51 3.57 -1.03
N TYR A 96 -15.06 3.04 -2.13
CA TYR A 96 -16.14 2.05 -2.10
C TYR A 96 -15.61 0.61 -2.24
N GLY A 97 -14.33 0.47 -2.59
CA GLY A 97 -13.67 -0.81 -2.73
C GLY A 97 -13.15 -1.34 -1.38
N PRO A 98 -12.62 -2.58 -1.37
CA PRO A 98 -11.99 -3.17 -0.19
C PRO A 98 -10.92 -2.24 0.41
N GLY A 99 -10.91 -2.07 1.74
CA GLY A 99 -9.98 -1.20 2.45
C GLY A 99 -10.16 0.30 2.16
N GLY A 100 -11.26 0.70 1.53
CA GLY A 100 -11.57 2.09 1.20
C GLY A 100 -11.96 2.93 2.42
N SER A 101 -11.36 4.10 2.55
CA SER A 101 -11.70 5.11 3.56
C SER A 101 -12.31 6.35 2.90
N HIS A 102 -11.49 7.14 2.22
CA HIS A 102 -11.91 8.27 1.39
C HIS A 102 -10.92 8.49 0.23
N LEU A 103 -11.24 9.42 -0.67
CA LEU A 103 -10.53 9.57 -1.94
C LEU A 103 -9.07 10.01 -1.80
N ASN A 104 -8.71 10.63 -0.68
CA ASN A 104 -7.36 11.15 -0.46
C ASN A 104 -6.38 10.07 0.00
N ASP A 105 -6.91 8.94 0.46
CA ASP A 105 -6.10 7.82 0.89
C ASP A 105 -5.72 6.99 -0.33
N MET A 106 -4.52 7.28 -0.84
CA MET A 106 -3.95 6.60 -1.99
C MET A 106 -3.10 5.42 -1.51
N THR A 107 -3.48 4.22 -1.92
CA THR A 107 -2.73 2.99 -1.64
C THR A 107 -1.91 2.57 -2.85
N LEU A 108 -0.64 2.26 -2.62
CA LEU A 108 0.24 1.52 -3.51
C LEU A 108 0.41 0.10 -2.96
N VAL A 109 0.34 -0.89 -3.85
CA VAL A 109 0.54 -2.31 -3.56
C VAL A 109 1.56 -2.86 -4.55
N MET A 110 2.65 -3.43 -4.04
CA MET A 110 3.73 -3.98 -4.85
C MET A 110 3.93 -5.47 -4.51
N PRO A 111 3.80 -6.40 -5.47
CA PRO A 111 4.16 -7.80 -5.27
C PRO A 111 5.66 -7.95 -5.04
N VAL A 112 6.04 -8.85 -4.12
CA VAL A 112 7.42 -9.24 -3.86
C VAL A 112 7.65 -10.63 -4.45
N PHE A 113 8.62 -10.74 -5.36
CA PHE A 113 8.95 -11.98 -6.04
C PHE A 113 10.21 -12.65 -5.47
N VAL A 114 10.15 -13.97 -5.32
CA VAL A 114 11.32 -14.85 -5.09
C VAL A 114 11.18 -16.04 -6.04
N ASP A 115 12.24 -16.34 -6.80
CA ASP A 115 12.26 -17.45 -7.77
C ASP A 115 11.06 -17.46 -8.75
N GLY A 116 10.61 -16.27 -9.15
CA GLY A 116 9.49 -16.09 -10.08
C GLY A 116 8.11 -16.33 -9.47
N GLN A 117 7.99 -16.43 -8.15
CA GLN A 117 6.72 -16.57 -7.42
C GLN A 117 6.50 -15.39 -6.48
N ILE A 118 5.24 -14.97 -6.32
CA ILE A 118 4.87 -13.95 -5.34
C ILE A 118 4.88 -14.59 -3.95
N VAL A 119 5.71 -14.06 -3.05
CA VAL A 119 5.81 -14.52 -1.66
C VAL A 119 5.13 -13.57 -0.68
N ALA A 120 4.99 -12.30 -1.05
CA ALA A 120 4.41 -11.26 -0.21
C ALA A 120 3.92 -10.07 -1.05
N PHE A 121 3.22 -9.14 -0.43
CA PHE A 121 3.01 -7.80 -0.96
C PHE A 121 3.47 -6.75 0.04
N THR A 122 4.09 -5.68 -0.45
CA THR A 122 4.32 -4.47 0.34
C THR A 122 3.30 -3.42 -0.03
N CYS A 123 2.86 -2.66 0.98
CA CYS A 123 1.82 -1.67 0.84
C CYS A 123 2.25 -0.34 1.45
N ASN A 124 1.84 0.75 0.81
CA ASN A 124 1.96 2.11 1.34
C ASN A 124 0.63 2.82 1.08
N GLN A 125 -0.04 3.29 2.13
CA GLN A 125 -1.19 4.18 2.01
C GLN A 125 -0.84 5.53 2.60
N ALA A 126 -0.89 6.58 1.79
CA ALA A 126 -0.58 7.94 2.22
C ALA A 126 -1.75 8.88 1.92
N HIS A 127 -2.04 9.77 2.86
CA HIS A 127 -3.04 10.81 2.69
C HIS A 127 -2.53 11.92 1.77
N TRP A 128 -3.22 12.12 0.66
CA TRP A 128 -2.93 13.20 -0.29
C TRP A 128 -3.79 14.42 0.06
N ALA A 129 -3.16 15.58 0.29
CA ALA A 129 -3.89 16.78 0.70
C ALA A 129 -5.00 17.20 -0.30
N ASP A 130 -4.83 16.87 -1.58
CA ASP A 130 -5.78 17.15 -2.65
C ASP A 130 -5.67 16.05 -3.74
N VAL A 131 -6.80 15.70 -4.36
CA VAL A 131 -6.88 14.70 -5.44
C VAL A 131 -7.62 15.22 -6.69
N GLY A 132 -7.77 16.54 -6.80
CA GLY A 132 -8.44 17.24 -7.89
C GLY A 132 -9.97 17.25 -7.76
N GLY A 133 -10.46 17.43 -6.54
CA GLY A 133 -11.89 17.55 -6.23
C GLY A 133 -12.51 18.86 -6.74
N LYS A 134 -13.84 19.02 -6.55
CA LYS A 134 -14.55 20.26 -6.89
C LYS A 134 -13.93 21.48 -6.21
N ASP A 135 -13.60 21.34 -4.92
CA ASP A 135 -13.07 22.39 -4.08
C ASP A 135 -11.72 21.90 -3.53
N PRO A 136 -10.72 22.78 -3.36
CA PRO A 136 -9.40 22.36 -2.89
C PRO A 136 -9.44 21.74 -1.48
N GLY A 137 -8.60 20.74 -1.26
CA GLY A 137 -8.40 20.07 0.02
C GLY A 137 -9.02 18.67 0.12
N SER A 138 -8.92 18.06 1.31
CA SER A 138 -9.29 16.65 1.54
C SER A 138 -10.69 16.42 2.11
N VAL A 139 -11.39 17.49 2.51
CA VAL A 139 -12.66 17.38 3.26
C VAL A 139 -13.90 17.46 2.35
N PHE A 140 -13.77 18.05 1.16
CA PHE A 140 -14.89 18.29 0.23
C PHE A 140 -14.91 17.24 -0.89
N GLY A 141 -15.31 16.02 -0.53
CA GLY A 141 -15.31 14.87 -1.41
C GLY A 141 -16.40 14.90 -2.49
N ARG A 142 -16.19 15.61 -3.61
CA ARG A 142 -16.90 15.33 -4.86
C ARG A 142 -15.92 15.29 -6.06
N ARG A 143 -15.68 14.04 -6.51
CA ARG A 143 -14.95 13.52 -7.70
C ARG A 143 -13.40 13.45 -7.66
N ARG A 144 -12.85 12.22 -7.77
CA ARG A 144 -11.97 11.65 -8.83
C ARG A 144 -11.44 10.31 -8.28
N ARG A 145 -12.16 9.24 -8.61
CA ARG A 145 -11.85 7.87 -8.20
C ARG A 145 -10.85 7.27 -9.16
N HIS A 146 -9.72 6.82 -8.65
CA HIS A 146 -8.80 5.93 -9.34
C HIS A 146 -9.23 4.50 -9.02
N LEU A 147 -9.92 3.88 -9.99
CA LEU A 147 -9.95 2.42 -10.07
C LEU A 147 -8.51 1.89 -10.02
N PRO A 148 -8.27 0.70 -9.43
CA PRO A 148 -6.95 0.11 -9.41
C PRO A 148 -6.27 0.16 -10.78
N ARG A 149 -5.08 0.74 -10.83
CA ARG A 149 -4.25 0.85 -12.03
C ARG A 149 -2.93 0.16 -11.78
N ARG A 150 -2.39 -0.48 -12.81
CA ARG A 150 -1.09 -1.15 -12.78
C ARG A 150 -0.07 -0.33 -13.56
N ALA A 151 1.12 -0.19 -12.99
CA ALA A 151 2.33 0.32 -13.63
C ALA A 151 3.45 -0.70 -13.44
N THR A 152 4.42 -0.77 -14.33
CA THR A 152 5.62 -1.61 -14.16
C THR A 152 6.86 -0.73 -14.11
N GLY A 153 7.76 -1.01 -13.17
CA GLY A 153 9.03 -0.32 -12.94
C GLY A 153 8.91 0.97 -12.11
N ALA A 154 7.92 1.81 -12.41
CA ALA A 154 7.62 3.02 -11.64
C ALA A 154 6.16 3.43 -11.82
N VAL A 155 5.60 4.16 -10.84
CA VAL A 155 4.33 4.87 -11.02
C VAL A 155 4.57 5.95 -12.06
N ARG A 156 4.14 5.69 -13.30
CA ARG A 156 4.38 6.56 -14.45
C ARG A 156 3.69 7.92 -14.28
N GLU A 157 4.26 8.96 -14.89
CA GLU A 157 3.66 10.29 -14.90
C GLU A 157 2.25 10.29 -15.50
N ASP A 158 1.87 9.42 -16.43
CA ASP A 158 0.49 9.37 -16.95
C ASP A 158 -0.54 8.88 -15.92
N LEU A 159 -0.08 8.15 -14.88
CA LEU A 159 -0.87 7.81 -13.70
C LEU A 159 -0.94 8.98 -12.71
N GLN A 160 0.05 9.88 -12.71
CA GLN A 160 0.14 11.07 -11.85
C GLN A 160 -0.34 12.39 -12.48
N SER A 161 -0.37 12.53 -13.81
CA SER A 161 -0.42 13.84 -14.51
C SER A 161 -1.81 14.25 -14.98
N ARG A 162 -2.84 13.45 -14.73
CA ARG A 162 -4.22 13.87 -15.03
C ARG A 162 -4.79 14.84 -13.99
N HIS A 163 -3.94 15.55 -13.24
CA HIS A 163 -4.29 16.42 -12.11
C HIS A 163 -4.37 17.92 -12.46
N THR A 164 -4.13 18.34 -13.71
CA THR A 164 -4.14 19.76 -14.10
C THR A 164 -4.71 20.00 -15.50
N ARG A 165 -6.03 19.79 -15.69
CA ARG A 165 -6.82 20.50 -16.73
C ARG A 165 -8.27 20.64 -16.29
#